data_AF-A0AAV7BCB9-F1
#
_entry.id   AF-A0AAV7BCB9-F1
#
_cell.length_a   1.000
_cell.length_b   1.000
_cell.length_c   1.000
_cell.angle_alpha   90.00
_cell.angle_beta   90.00
_cell.angle_gamma   90.00
#
_symmetry.space_group_name_H-M   'P 1'
#
loop_
_entity.id
_entity.type
_entity.pdbx_description
1 polymer ?
#
loop_
_entity_poly.entity_id
_entity_poly.type
_entity_poly.pdbx_seq_one_letter_code
_entity_poly.pdbx_strand_id
1 'polypeptide(L)'
;MNIDVEFHIRQNYPWAKLPANVRQSLGNSQKEYEKQVVLYSIRNQLRYRNNLVKHVKKEERRYYEDLLKYSREHLMLYPYHLSDIMVKGLRITPFSYYIGIMEDIMNSEKSYDSLPNFTAADCLRLLGIGRNQYIDLMNQCRSSKKFFRRKTARDLLPVKPVDITIEAWWVVQAGYITEDDIKICSNAEKRTIDKIIDSGPQLAGSLEHNVVHSLYNKGFIYLDVPISDDSCIAVPPLEGFVMNRLQGDYFETLLYKIFVSIDEHTNVAELANVLEIDLSLVKNAVSMYCRLGFAIKKGQVINPDQLHPSWRNVPSVNRLKTTLDPQKMLLSWESTESKSPVQDLASSATDTDTNSQEDAGETSSVSSLNLTGGHTKRIAFLFDSTLTAFLMMGNLSPNLKSHAVTMFEVGKLSDETLDSFLVELEKVQSTGEGEAQRYFDHALTLRNTILFLRHNKELIALPEQSSAGLPLDLLRCESLLGLDPATCSRVLNKNYSLLVSMAPLTNEIRPISSCTPQHIGPAIPEVSSIWFKLYIYHISGYGPPSLLLSKGTRLRKLPDIFLMYFLGL
;
A
#
# COMPACT_ATOMS: atom_id res chain seq x y z
N MET A 1 13.06 6.65 22.79
CA MET A 1 12.77 7.99 23.33
C MET A 1 11.51 7.87 24.18
N ASN A 2 11.38 8.64 25.27
CA ASN A 2 10.24 8.51 26.19
C ASN A 2 8.96 9.07 25.51
N ILE A 3 7.88 8.27 25.48
CA ILE A 3 6.59 8.61 24.84
C ILE A 3 6.04 9.93 25.39
N ASP A 4 6.20 10.19 26.69
CA ASP A 4 5.75 11.42 27.33
C ASP A 4 6.50 12.65 26.80
N VAL A 5 7.81 12.51 26.54
CA VAL A 5 8.64 13.58 25.98
C VAL A 5 8.21 13.86 24.54
N GLU A 6 7.98 12.82 23.74
CA GLU A 6 7.50 12.95 22.35
C GLU A 6 6.13 13.64 22.29
N PHE A 7 5.20 13.29 23.18
CA PHE A 7 3.89 13.92 23.27
C PHE A 7 4.01 15.44 23.47
N HIS A 8 4.84 15.90 24.40
CA HIS A 8 5.01 17.33 24.65
C HIS A 8 5.74 18.06 23.52
N ILE A 9 6.68 17.40 22.84
CA ILE A 9 7.32 17.98 21.64
C ILE A 9 6.29 18.14 20.52
N ARG A 10 5.45 17.13 20.29
CA ARG A 10 4.37 17.17 19.28
C ARG A 10 3.35 18.29 19.54
N GLN A 11 3.06 18.57 20.82
CA GLN A 11 2.18 19.67 21.22
C GLN A 11 2.88 21.05 21.26
N ASN A 12 4.14 21.13 20.81
CA ASN A 12 4.94 22.36 20.81
C ASN A 12 5.10 23.02 22.20
N TYR A 13 5.22 22.22 23.26
CA TYR A 13 5.43 22.77 24.60
C TYR A 13 6.91 23.15 24.83
N PRO A 14 7.24 24.43 25.11
CA PRO A 14 8.60 24.81 25.45
C PRO A 14 9.00 24.25 26.81
N TRP A 15 10.31 24.17 27.08
CA TRP A 15 10.87 23.66 28.34
C TRP A 15 10.17 24.20 29.60
N ALA A 16 9.87 25.50 29.61
CA ALA A 16 9.21 26.17 30.73
C ALA A 16 7.79 25.66 31.03
N LYS A 17 7.09 25.06 30.06
CA LYS A 17 5.74 24.50 30.20
C LYS A 17 5.74 22.98 30.43
N LEU A 18 6.90 22.33 30.48
CA LEU A 18 6.96 20.89 30.71
C LEU A 18 6.60 20.54 32.16
N PRO A 19 5.83 19.46 32.39
CA PRO A 19 5.60 18.90 33.72
C PRO A 19 6.89 18.48 34.45
N ALA A 20 6.88 18.52 35.79
CA ALA A 20 8.06 18.26 36.61
C ALA A 20 8.61 16.83 36.46
N ASN A 21 7.71 15.83 36.34
CA ASN A 21 8.05 14.43 36.05
C ASN A 21 8.82 14.29 34.72
N VAL A 22 8.40 15.01 33.68
CA VAL A 22 9.07 14.97 32.37
C VAL A 22 10.43 15.64 32.42
N ARG A 23 10.55 16.80 33.10
CA ARG A 23 11.86 17.45 33.30
C ARG A 23 12.81 16.54 34.08
N GLN A 24 12.33 15.87 35.12
CA GLN A 24 13.13 14.93 35.90
C GLN A 24 13.61 13.75 35.05
N SER A 25 12.78 13.22 34.13
CA SER A 25 13.18 12.16 33.19
C SER A 25 14.31 12.57 32.24
N LEU A 26 14.47 13.88 32.00
CA LEU A 26 15.53 14.47 31.18
C LEU A 26 16.69 15.01 32.02
N GLY A 27 16.79 14.60 33.29
CA GLY A 27 17.82 15.05 34.22
C GLY A 27 17.75 16.54 34.55
N ASN A 28 16.56 17.16 34.44
CA ASN A 28 16.31 18.59 34.60
C ASN A 28 17.17 19.47 33.69
N SER A 29 17.65 18.93 32.57
CA SER A 29 18.50 19.63 31.61
C SER A 29 17.70 20.16 30.43
N GLN A 30 17.61 21.48 30.30
CA GLN A 30 17.03 22.12 29.12
C GLN A 30 17.76 21.72 27.83
N LYS A 31 19.10 21.59 27.88
CA LYS A 31 19.91 21.18 26.73
C LYS A 31 19.56 19.78 26.24
N GLU A 32 19.24 18.85 27.15
CA GLU A 32 18.84 17.51 26.77
C GLU A 32 17.47 17.54 26.08
N TYR A 33 16.52 18.34 26.60
CA TYR A 33 15.24 18.53 25.91
C TYR A 33 15.39 19.13 24.51
N GLU A 34 16.23 20.15 24.36
CA GLU A 34 16.55 20.75 23.06
C GLU A 34 17.13 19.73 22.08
N LYS A 35 18.03 18.85 22.54
CA LYS A 35 18.56 17.74 21.74
C LYS A 35 17.46 16.77 21.32
N GLN A 36 16.56 16.42 22.24
CA GLN A 36 15.41 15.56 21.97
C GLN A 36 14.43 16.22 20.97
N VAL A 37 14.19 17.53 21.07
CA VAL A 37 13.37 18.30 20.11
C VAL A 37 13.97 18.19 18.70
N VAL A 38 15.29 18.41 18.56
CA VAL A 38 15.95 18.31 17.24
C VAL A 38 15.87 16.89 16.69
N LEU A 39 16.18 15.88 17.50
CA LEU A 39 16.15 14.48 17.08
C LEU A 39 14.73 14.04 16.68
N TYR A 40 13.72 14.38 17.49
CA TYR A 40 12.31 14.11 17.17
C TYR A 40 11.90 14.82 15.88
N SER A 41 12.26 16.09 15.72
CA SER A 41 11.89 16.87 14.54
C SER A 41 12.53 16.33 13.25
N ILE A 42 13.77 15.84 13.32
CA ILE A 42 14.44 15.19 12.18
C ILE A 42 13.80 13.84 11.85
N ARG A 43 13.61 12.98 12.87
CA ARG A 43 13.05 11.64 12.70
C ARG A 43 11.62 11.65 12.15
N ASN A 44 10.84 12.67 12.50
CA ASN A 44 9.46 12.85 12.02
C ASN A 44 9.35 13.82 10.83
N GLN A 45 10.49 14.24 10.26
CA GLN A 45 10.54 15.14 9.09
C GLN A 45 9.69 16.42 9.24
N LEU A 46 9.73 17.07 10.41
CA LEU A 46 8.88 18.22 10.72
C LEU A 46 9.32 19.50 9.98
N ARG A 47 8.36 20.37 9.65
CA ARG A 47 8.64 21.68 9.08
C ARG A 47 9.25 22.62 10.13
N TYR A 48 10.30 23.36 9.78
CA TYR A 48 11.03 24.23 10.68
C TYR A 48 10.15 25.33 11.31
N ARG A 49 9.39 26.07 10.50
CA ARG A 49 8.74 27.34 10.91
C ARG A 49 7.66 27.22 11.97
N ASN A 50 6.96 26.08 12.03
CA ASN A 50 5.78 25.88 12.87
C ASN A 50 6.07 25.00 14.10
N ASN A 51 7.34 24.60 14.30
CA ASN A 51 7.71 23.65 15.34
C ASN A 51 8.78 24.21 16.27
N LEU A 52 8.90 23.61 17.46
CA LEU A 52 9.88 24.00 18.49
C LEU A 52 11.33 24.09 17.98
N VAL A 53 11.68 23.31 16.94
CA VAL A 53 13.02 23.30 16.36
C VAL A 53 13.51 24.68 15.92
N LYS A 54 12.60 25.59 15.53
CA LYS A 54 12.92 26.99 15.21
C LYS A 54 13.62 27.72 16.36
N HIS A 55 13.21 27.45 17.59
CA HIS A 55 13.77 28.10 18.78
C HIS A 55 15.10 27.48 19.21
N VAL A 56 15.33 26.21 18.84
CA VAL A 56 16.52 25.45 19.23
C VAL A 56 17.65 25.63 18.21
N LYS A 57 17.34 25.54 16.92
CA LYS A 57 18.32 25.58 15.83
C LYS A 57 18.08 26.83 15.00
N LYS A 58 19.00 27.80 15.03
CA LYS A 58 18.80 29.11 14.36
C LYS A 58 18.92 29.06 12.84
N GLU A 59 19.69 28.10 12.30
CA GLU A 59 19.94 27.96 10.87
C GLU A 59 18.92 27.01 10.23
N GLU A 60 17.92 27.57 9.54
CA GLU A 60 16.89 26.81 8.83
C GLU A 60 17.49 25.89 7.75
N ARG A 61 18.42 26.40 6.93
CA ARG A 61 19.07 25.62 5.87
C ARG A 61 19.79 24.39 6.41
N ARG A 62 20.61 24.57 7.44
CA ARG A 62 21.38 23.49 8.07
C ARG A 62 20.48 22.47 8.78
N TYR A 63 19.31 22.89 9.25
CA TYR A 63 18.31 21.95 9.78
C TYR A 63 17.83 20.97 8.70
N TYR A 64 17.46 21.47 7.52
CA TYR A 64 16.98 20.61 6.44
C TYR A 64 18.10 19.77 5.80
N GLU A 65 19.34 20.27 5.75
CA GLU A 65 20.51 19.48 5.34
C GLU A 65 20.73 18.28 6.29
N ASP A 66 20.69 18.51 7.60
CA ASP A 66 20.82 17.43 8.60
C ASP A 66 19.62 16.46 8.55
N LEU A 67 18.41 16.96 8.27
CA LEU A 67 17.20 16.13 8.10
C LEU A 67 17.33 15.20 6.90
N LEU A 68 17.77 15.71 5.74
CA LEU A 68 17.97 14.89 4.54
C LEU A 68 19.10 13.88 4.73
N LYS A 69 20.20 14.29 5.39
CA LYS A 69 21.30 13.37 5.71
C LYS A 69 20.80 12.22 6.58
N TYR A 70 20.10 12.52 7.66
CA TYR A 70 19.51 11.50 8.52
C TYR A 70 18.54 10.59 7.75
N SER A 71 17.66 11.17 6.93
CA SER A 71 16.68 10.42 6.13
C SER A 71 17.36 9.45 5.17
N ARG A 72 18.44 9.88 4.49
CA ARG A 72 19.24 9.04 3.59
C ARG A 72 19.96 7.91 4.34
N GLU A 73 20.58 8.20 5.48
CA GLU A 73 21.27 7.20 6.31
C GLU A 73 20.31 6.12 6.85
N HIS A 74 19.05 6.50 7.11
CA HIS A 74 18.01 5.61 7.63
C HIS A 74 17.07 5.07 6.54
N LEU A 75 17.38 5.28 5.26
CA LEU A 75 16.62 4.78 4.11
C LEU A 75 15.14 5.24 4.08
N MET A 76 14.86 6.41 4.65
CA MET A 76 13.52 6.96 4.75
C MET A 76 13.01 7.45 3.38
N LEU A 77 11.69 7.43 3.24
CA LEU A 77 11.00 8.02 2.10
C LEU A 77 11.35 9.51 1.96
N TYR A 78 11.44 9.99 0.72
CA TYR A 78 11.67 11.40 0.43
C TYR A 78 10.54 12.25 1.03
N PRO A 79 10.85 13.34 1.75
CA PRO A 79 9.84 14.16 2.42
C PRO A 79 9.09 15.06 1.43
N TYR A 80 8.14 14.50 0.68
CA TYR A 80 7.41 15.23 -0.37
C TYR A 80 6.65 16.46 0.16
N HIS A 81 6.17 16.44 1.40
CA HIS A 81 5.53 17.59 2.06
C HIS A 81 6.49 18.77 2.32
N LEU A 82 7.80 18.55 2.16
CA LEU A 82 8.86 19.56 2.22
C LEU A 82 9.46 19.87 0.84
N SER A 83 8.85 19.42 -0.27
CA SER A 83 9.39 19.63 -1.63
C SER A 83 9.63 21.11 -1.95
N ASP A 84 8.82 22.02 -1.41
CA ASP A 84 8.99 23.46 -1.54
C ASP A 84 10.32 23.95 -0.96
N ILE A 85 10.83 23.28 0.08
CA ILE A 85 12.11 23.59 0.72
C ILE A 85 13.24 22.79 0.08
N MET A 86 13.03 21.50 -0.17
CA MET A 86 14.07 20.59 -0.67
C MET A 86 14.46 20.93 -2.11
N VAL A 87 13.47 21.16 -2.97
CA VAL A 87 13.70 21.46 -4.39
C VAL A 87 14.09 22.93 -4.59
N LYS A 88 13.36 23.89 -4.00
CA LYS A 88 13.67 25.33 -4.20
C LYS A 88 14.85 25.80 -3.35
N GLY A 89 15.02 25.30 -2.12
CA GLY A 89 16.05 25.76 -1.19
C GLY A 89 17.37 25.00 -1.26
N LEU A 90 17.32 23.67 -1.41
CA LEU A 90 18.50 22.81 -1.43
C LEU A 90 18.85 22.27 -2.83
N ARG A 91 17.99 22.45 -3.83
CA ARG A 91 18.13 21.89 -5.19
C ARG A 91 18.24 20.36 -5.20
N ILE A 92 17.55 19.69 -4.27
CA ILE A 92 17.53 18.22 -4.16
C ILE A 92 16.16 17.72 -4.62
N THR A 93 16.14 17.05 -5.77
CA THR A 93 14.96 16.40 -6.32
C THR A 93 14.76 15.01 -5.70
N PRO A 94 13.54 14.44 -5.75
CA PRO A 94 13.33 13.05 -5.33
C PRO A 94 14.27 12.08 -6.05
N PHE A 95 14.45 12.28 -7.36
CA PHE A 95 15.37 11.47 -8.17
C PHE A 95 16.81 11.53 -7.63
N SER A 96 17.36 12.73 -7.39
CA SER A 96 18.74 12.85 -6.91
C SER A 96 18.91 12.28 -5.49
N TYR A 97 17.89 12.39 -4.65
CA TYR A 97 17.85 11.78 -3.32
C TYR A 97 17.92 10.25 -3.39
N TYR A 98 17.06 9.60 -4.19
CA TYR A 98 17.04 8.14 -4.30
C TYR A 98 18.26 7.56 -5.01
N ILE A 99 18.83 8.26 -6.00
CA ILE A 99 20.14 7.85 -6.54
C ILE A 99 21.20 7.84 -5.44
N GLY A 100 21.20 8.84 -4.56
CA GLY A 100 22.11 8.89 -3.41
C GLY A 100 21.92 7.70 -2.45
N ILE A 101 20.67 7.35 -2.13
CA ILE A 101 20.36 6.15 -1.33
C ILE A 101 20.91 4.90 -2.02
N MET A 102 20.62 4.73 -3.32
CA MET A 102 21.02 3.53 -4.06
C MET A 102 22.54 3.40 -4.13
N GLU A 103 23.24 4.51 -4.36
CA GLU A 103 24.70 4.58 -4.34
C GLU A 103 25.27 4.14 -2.99
N ASP A 104 24.70 4.58 -1.87
CA ASP A 104 25.16 4.20 -0.52
C ASP A 104 24.92 2.72 -0.22
N ILE A 105 23.75 2.19 -0.59
CA ILE A 105 23.41 0.76 -0.40
C ILE A 105 24.36 -0.11 -1.23
N MET A 106 24.61 0.25 -2.50
CA MET A 106 25.54 -0.48 -3.37
C MET A 106 26.97 -0.44 -2.83
N ASN A 107 27.45 0.74 -2.42
CA ASN A 107 28.80 0.92 -1.87
C ASN A 107 28.99 0.20 -0.53
N SER A 108 27.93 0.07 0.27
CA SER A 108 27.93 -0.68 1.53
C SER A 108 27.58 -2.17 1.37
N GLU A 109 27.38 -2.64 0.13
CA GLU A 109 26.98 -4.01 -0.23
C GLU A 109 25.76 -4.53 0.54
N LYS A 110 24.82 -3.64 0.89
CA LYS A 110 23.57 -4.01 1.55
C LYS A 110 22.60 -4.67 0.56
N SER A 111 21.72 -5.52 1.07
CA SER A 111 20.63 -6.09 0.26
C SER A 111 19.60 -5.02 -0.08
N TYR A 112 18.98 -5.12 -1.26
CA TYR A 112 17.81 -4.30 -1.63
C TYR A 112 16.67 -4.46 -0.62
N ASP A 113 16.54 -5.66 -0.02
CA ASP A 113 15.53 -5.99 0.99
C ASP A 113 15.68 -5.17 2.28
N SER A 114 16.73 -4.33 2.39
CA SER A 114 16.92 -3.39 3.49
C SER A 114 16.12 -2.08 3.35
N LEU A 115 15.64 -1.77 2.14
CA LEU A 115 14.80 -0.60 1.90
C LEU A 115 13.39 -0.81 2.51
N PRO A 116 12.81 0.18 3.19
CA PRO A 116 11.38 0.20 3.52
C PRO A 116 10.50 0.02 2.27
N ASN A 117 9.28 -0.52 2.41
CA ASN A 117 8.43 -0.91 1.27
C ASN A 117 8.06 0.30 0.41
N PHE A 118 7.62 1.40 1.04
CA PHE A 118 7.26 2.63 0.33
C PHE A 118 8.47 3.32 -0.30
N THR A 119 9.64 3.27 0.37
CA THR A 119 10.90 3.77 -0.20
C THR A 119 11.29 2.96 -1.43
N ALA A 120 11.19 1.64 -1.37
CA ALA A 120 11.49 0.75 -2.48
C ALA A 120 10.52 0.94 -3.65
N ALA A 121 9.22 1.10 -3.36
CA ALA A 121 8.21 1.42 -4.37
C ALA A 121 8.52 2.73 -5.09
N ASP A 122 8.95 3.77 -4.37
CA ASP A 122 9.29 5.05 -4.99
C ASP A 122 10.62 4.99 -5.77
N CYS A 123 11.60 4.23 -5.28
CA CYS A 123 12.82 3.90 -6.02
C CYS A 123 12.50 3.19 -7.35
N LEU A 124 11.59 2.21 -7.34
CA LEU A 124 11.15 1.53 -8.55
C LEU A 124 10.47 2.51 -9.51
N ARG A 125 9.57 3.35 -9.01
CA ARG A 125 8.83 4.35 -9.80
C ARG A 125 9.73 5.38 -10.46
N LEU A 126 10.74 5.89 -9.75
CA LEU A 126 11.59 6.99 -10.22
C LEU A 126 12.86 6.51 -10.93
N LEU A 127 13.48 5.42 -10.45
CA LEU A 127 14.76 4.91 -10.96
C LEU A 127 14.58 3.72 -11.91
N GLY A 128 13.44 3.02 -11.87
CA GLY A 128 13.26 1.75 -12.58
C GLY A 128 14.06 0.59 -11.97
N ILE A 129 14.56 0.75 -10.74
CA ILE A 129 15.39 -0.26 -10.06
C ILE A 129 14.55 -1.01 -9.04
N GLY A 130 14.07 -2.19 -9.45
CA GLY A 130 13.54 -3.20 -8.53
C GLY A 130 14.63 -4.11 -7.97
N ARG A 131 14.22 -5.10 -7.18
CA ARG A 131 15.10 -6.07 -6.53
C ARG A 131 16.01 -6.81 -7.53
N ASN A 132 15.44 -7.29 -8.64
CA ASN A 132 16.19 -8.05 -9.65
C ASN A 132 17.18 -7.15 -10.39
N GLN A 133 16.74 -5.95 -10.79
CA GLN A 133 17.62 -4.96 -11.44
C GLN A 133 18.77 -4.56 -10.51
N TYR A 134 18.51 -4.40 -9.21
CA TYR A 134 19.56 -4.13 -8.22
C TYR A 134 20.58 -5.27 -8.14
N ILE A 135 20.13 -6.53 -8.09
CA ILE A 135 21.02 -7.70 -8.07
C ILE A 135 21.92 -7.70 -9.31
N ASP A 136 21.35 -7.42 -10.49
CA ASP A 136 22.10 -7.35 -11.74
C ASP A 136 23.14 -6.22 -11.73
N LEU A 137 22.76 -5.02 -11.27
CA LEU A 137 23.67 -3.89 -11.12
C LEU A 137 24.82 -4.20 -10.14
N MET A 138 24.52 -4.87 -9.02
CA MET A 138 25.52 -5.31 -8.05
C MET A 138 26.49 -6.34 -8.65
N ASN A 139 25.97 -7.29 -9.43
CA ASN A 139 26.78 -8.28 -10.13
C ASN A 139 27.69 -7.63 -11.18
N GLN A 140 27.20 -6.62 -11.91
CA GLN A 140 28.01 -5.82 -12.84
C GLN A 140 29.09 -5.02 -12.11
N CYS A 141 28.76 -4.38 -10.99
CA CYS A 141 29.71 -3.62 -10.17
C CYS A 141 30.85 -4.51 -9.63
N ARG A 142 30.54 -5.76 -9.26
CA ARG A 142 31.52 -6.75 -8.77
C ARG A 142 32.37 -7.36 -9.89
N SER A 143 31.79 -7.60 -11.07
CA SER A 143 32.43 -8.28 -12.19
C SER A 143 33.30 -7.39 -13.08
N SER A 144 33.19 -6.05 -12.97
CA SER A 144 33.94 -5.01 -13.69
C SER A 144 35.48 -5.04 -13.57
N LYS A 145 36.09 -6.12 -13.04
CA LYS A 145 37.55 -6.22 -12.80
C LYS A 145 38.40 -6.52 -14.03
N LYS A 146 37.85 -6.79 -15.22
CA LYS A 146 38.66 -7.44 -16.28
C LYS A 146 39.46 -6.52 -17.21
N PHE A 147 39.01 -5.32 -17.59
CA PHE A 147 39.81 -4.45 -18.48
C PHE A 147 39.52 -2.97 -18.22
N PHE A 148 40.40 -2.34 -17.43
CA PHE A 148 40.52 -0.89 -17.17
C PHE A 148 39.31 -0.16 -16.52
N ARG A 149 39.52 0.18 -15.24
CA ARG A 149 38.65 0.93 -14.29
C ARG A 149 37.40 0.19 -13.80
N ARG A 150 37.34 0.01 -12.47
CA ARG A 150 36.12 -0.43 -11.77
C ARG A 150 35.06 0.65 -11.98
N LYS A 151 33.94 0.32 -12.64
CA LYS A 151 32.78 1.21 -12.69
C LYS A 151 32.33 1.49 -11.26
N THR A 152 32.17 2.76 -10.91
CA THR A 152 31.62 3.14 -9.61
C THR A 152 30.13 2.81 -9.59
N ALA A 153 29.53 2.69 -8.40
CA ALA A 153 28.09 2.49 -8.29
C ALA A 153 27.33 3.59 -9.06
N ARG A 154 27.81 4.84 -8.98
CA ARG A 154 27.26 5.99 -9.69
C ARG A 154 27.23 5.82 -11.21
N ASP A 155 28.26 5.21 -11.80
CA ASP A 155 28.35 5.02 -13.26
C ASP A 155 27.33 4.00 -13.79
N LEU A 156 26.81 3.14 -12.92
CA LEU A 156 25.82 2.11 -13.25
C LEU A 156 24.38 2.58 -13.01
N LEU A 157 24.20 3.63 -12.20
CA LEU A 157 22.89 4.17 -11.86
C LEU A 157 22.34 5.07 -12.99
N PRO A 158 21.00 5.15 -13.14
CA PRO A 158 20.39 5.95 -14.18
C PRO A 158 20.71 7.43 -14.00
N VAL A 159 20.92 8.13 -15.12
CA VAL A 159 21.24 9.57 -15.14
C VAL A 159 19.97 10.43 -15.22
N LYS A 160 18.87 9.85 -15.71
CA LYS A 160 17.56 10.50 -15.81
C LYS A 160 16.49 9.66 -15.12
N PRO A 161 15.45 10.29 -14.56
CA PRO A 161 14.30 9.56 -14.04
C PRO A 161 13.59 8.79 -15.14
N VAL A 162 12.91 7.72 -14.74
CA VAL A 162 11.92 7.02 -15.58
C VAL A 162 10.72 7.94 -15.80
N ASP A 163 10.08 7.83 -16.97
CA ASP A 163 8.85 8.56 -17.24
C ASP A 163 7.73 8.08 -16.31
N ILE A 164 7.33 8.96 -15.39
CA ILE A 164 6.29 8.69 -14.41
C ILE A 164 4.91 9.06 -14.95
N THR A 165 3.85 8.41 -14.47
CA THR A 165 2.49 8.88 -14.69
C THR A 165 2.24 10.18 -13.92
N ILE A 166 1.84 11.23 -14.63
CA ILE A 166 1.42 12.52 -14.06
C ILE A 166 -0.07 12.68 -14.34
N GLU A 167 -0.86 12.93 -13.30
CA GLU A 167 -2.29 13.18 -13.47
C GLU A 167 -2.59 14.66 -13.70
N ALA A 168 -3.65 14.94 -14.46
CA ALA A 168 -4.01 16.29 -14.87
C ALA A 168 -4.36 17.25 -13.71
N TRP A 169 -4.80 16.71 -12.57
CA TRP A 169 -5.14 17.49 -11.38
C TRP A 169 -3.95 17.78 -10.46
N TRP A 170 -2.77 17.21 -10.74
CA TRP A 170 -1.57 17.52 -9.98
C TRP A 170 -1.16 18.96 -10.21
N VAL A 171 -0.46 19.54 -9.24
CA VAL A 171 -0.04 20.94 -9.28
C VAL A 171 1.44 20.99 -9.59
N VAL A 172 1.78 21.67 -10.68
CA VAL A 172 3.15 21.92 -11.13
C VAL A 172 3.66 23.18 -10.44
N GLN A 173 4.82 23.06 -9.80
CA GLN A 173 5.54 24.19 -9.19
C GLN A 173 6.96 24.32 -9.76
N ALA A 174 7.42 25.56 -9.90
CA ALA A 174 8.80 25.85 -10.28
C ALA A 174 9.77 25.39 -9.17
N GLY A 175 10.83 24.68 -9.56
CA GLY A 175 11.95 24.35 -8.69
C GLY A 175 12.95 25.49 -8.57
N TYR A 176 14.23 25.16 -8.39
CA TYR A 176 15.32 26.13 -8.46
C TYR A 176 15.94 26.14 -9.85
N ILE A 177 15.62 27.16 -10.66
CA ILE A 177 16.04 27.29 -12.05
C ILE A 177 17.05 28.44 -12.16
N THR A 178 18.22 28.19 -12.74
CA THR A 178 19.24 29.23 -12.99
C THR A 178 19.17 29.79 -14.42
N GLU A 179 19.87 30.89 -14.68
CA GLU A 179 19.96 31.46 -16.05
C GLU A 179 20.58 30.47 -17.05
N ASP A 180 21.55 29.67 -16.61
CA ASP A 180 22.17 28.64 -17.45
C ASP A 180 21.18 27.50 -17.77
N ASP A 181 20.31 27.15 -16.84
CA ASP A 181 19.24 26.17 -17.05
C ASP A 181 18.23 26.67 -18.11
N ILE A 182 17.95 27.98 -18.13
CA ILE A 182 17.06 28.59 -19.12
C ILE A 182 17.67 28.53 -20.53
N LYS A 183 18.99 28.67 -20.67
CA LYS A 183 19.66 28.64 -22.00
C LYS A 183 19.46 27.30 -22.73
N ILE A 184 19.37 26.19 -22.00
CA ILE A 184 19.18 24.85 -22.54
C ILE A 184 17.71 24.45 -22.71
N CYS A 185 16.77 25.32 -22.33
CA CYS A 185 15.33 25.10 -22.51
C CYS A 185 14.87 25.46 -23.93
N SER A 186 13.94 24.67 -24.45
CA SER A 186 13.16 24.99 -25.64
C SER A 186 12.23 26.19 -25.40
N ASN A 187 11.73 26.80 -26.47
CA ASN A 187 10.82 27.94 -26.36
C ASN A 187 9.49 27.59 -25.64
N ALA A 188 8.99 26.36 -25.80
CA ALA A 188 7.78 25.90 -25.12
C ALA A 188 8.00 25.70 -23.61
N GLU A 189 9.16 25.14 -23.23
CA GLU A 189 9.59 25.00 -21.84
C GLU A 189 9.74 26.36 -21.16
N LYS A 190 10.40 27.32 -21.83
CA LYS A 190 10.57 28.69 -21.31
C LYS A 190 9.23 29.36 -21.01
N ARG A 191 8.31 29.37 -21.97
CA ARG A 191 6.96 29.93 -21.79
C ARG A 191 6.21 29.30 -20.62
N THR A 192 6.38 27.99 -20.43
CA THR A 192 5.74 27.27 -19.33
C THR A 192 6.37 27.64 -17.98
N ILE A 193 7.70 27.74 -17.92
CA ILE A 193 8.43 28.23 -16.74
C ILE A 193 7.99 29.66 -16.39
N ASP A 194 7.99 30.57 -17.37
CA ASP A 194 7.58 31.97 -17.18
C ASP A 194 6.16 32.05 -16.63
N LYS A 195 5.22 31.28 -17.21
CA LYS A 195 3.84 31.20 -16.73
C LYS A 195 3.75 30.74 -15.27
N ILE A 196 4.53 29.73 -14.86
CA ILE A 196 4.52 29.22 -13.47
C ILE A 196 5.15 30.22 -12.51
N ILE A 197 6.17 30.97 -12.94
CA ILE A 197 6.82 32.00 -12.12
C ILE A 197 5.89 33.21 -11.95
N ASP A 198 5.28 33.68 -13.04
CA ASP A 198 4.46 34.90 -13.06
C ASP A 198 3.08 34.68 -12.40
N SER A 199 2.43 33.56 -12.71
CA SER A 199 1.07 33.26 -12.25
C SER A 199 1.01 32.31 -11.05
N GLY A 200 2.17 31.82 -10.61
CA GLY A 200 2.26 30.82 -9.53
C GLY A 200 1.92 29.40 -9.97
N PRO A 201 1.69 28.48 -9.00
CA PRO A 201 1.45 27.06 -9.27
C PRO A 201 0.31 26.82 -10.27
N GLN A 202 0.51 25.91 -11.22
CA GLN A 202 -0.45 25.61 -12.28
C GLN A 202 -0.90 24.15 -12.23
N LEU A 203 -2.13 23.86 -12.67
CA LEU A 203 -2.58 22.47 -12.85
C LEU A 203 -1.85 21.83 -14.03
N ALA A 204 -1.37 20.60 -13.88
CA ALA A 204 -0.67 19.86 -14.93
C ALA A 204 -1.53 19.73 -16.20
N GLY A 205 -2.83 19.50 -16.03
CA GLY A 205 -3.81 19.39 -17.11
C GLY A 205 -4.00 20.68 -17.93
N SER A 206 -3.65 21.84 -17.37
CA SER A 206 -3.71 23.13 -18.07
C SER A 206 -2.46 23.43 -18.93
N LEU A 207 -1.42 22.60 -18.78
CA LEU A 207 -0.13 22.74 -19.46
C LEU A 207 0.03 21.64 -20.51
N GLU A 208 0.98 21.81 -21.43
CA GLU A 208 1.31 20.78 -22.41
C GLU A 208 1.99 19.57 -21.75
N HIS A 209 1.43 18.38 -21.95
CA HIS A 209 1.86 17.15 -21.29
C HIS A 209 3.36 16.84 -21.50
N ASN A 210 3.84 16.86 -22.74
CA ASN A 210 5.24 16.59 -23.06
C ASN A 210 6.20 17.60 -22.45
N VAL A 211 5.79 18.87 -22.37
CA VAL A 211 6.60 19.93 -21.75
C VAL A 211 6.68 19.73 -20.24
N VAL A 212 5.58 19.38 -19.57
CA VAL A 212 5.57 19.04 -18.15
C VAL A 212 6.52 17.87 -17.86
N HIS A 213 6.44 16.79 -18.63
CA HIS A 213 7.36 15.65 -18.47
C HIS A 213 8.83 16.03 -18.71
N SER A 214 9.11 16.79 -19.78
CA SER A 214 10.48 17.25 -20.09
C SER A 214 11.06 18.12 -18.97
N LEU A 215 10.28 19.08 -18.46
CA LEU A 215 10.68 19.94 -17.35
C LEU A 215 10.90 19.15 -16.06
N TYR A 216 10.06 18.16 -15.79
CA TYR A 216 10.21 17.27 -14.62
C TYR A 216 11.48 16.43 -14.73
N ASN A 217 11.73 15.83 -15.90
CA ASN A 217 12.92 15.03 -16.16
C ASN A 217 14.23 15.83 -16.07
N LYS A 218 14.18 17.14 -16.37
CA LYS A 218 15.30 18.08 -16.16
C LYS A 218 15.42 18.58 -14.71
N GLY A 219 14.44 18.30 -13.85
CA GLY A 219 14.43 18.74 -12.45
C GLY A 219 14.10 20.23 -12.26
N PHE A 220 13.52 20.88 -13.27
CA PHE A 220 13.17 22.32 -13.21
C PHE A 220 11.84 22.58 -12.52
N ILE A 221 10.98 21.57 -12.45
CA ILE A 221 9.71 21.61 -11.74
C ILE A 221 9.62 20.46 -10.74
N TYR A 222 8.71 20.58 -9.78
CA TYR A 222 8.25 19.48 -8.96
C TYR A 222 6.72 19.45 -8.91
N LEU A 223 6.18 18.29 -8.52
CA LEU A 223 4.77 17.98 -8.59
C LEU A 223 4.19 17.85 -7.18
N ASP A 224 3.20 18.67 -6.89
CA ASP A 224 2.39 18.55 -5.68
C ASP A 224 1.08 17.81 -6.00
N VAL A 225 0.62 16.99 -5.05
CA VAL A 225 -0.55 16.12 -5.20
C VAL A 225 -1.56 16.55 -4.13
N PRO A 226 -2.40 17.56 -4.42
CA PRO A 226 -3.23 18.23 -3.42
C PRO A 226 -4.44 17.40 -2.97
N ILE A 227 -4.54 17.17 -1.67
CA ILE A 227 -5.66 16.44 -1.05
C ILE A 227 -6.55 17.41 -0.27
N SER A 228 -7.82 17.47 -0.66
CA SER A 228 -8.86 18.27 0.00
C SER A 228 -9.46 17.49 1.18
N ASP A 229 -10.01 18.19 2.17
CA ASP A 229 -10.63 17.60 3.38
C ASP A 229 -11.77 16.63 3.04
N ASP A 230 -12.60 17.01 2.06
CA ASP A 230 -13.76 16.25 1.62
C ASP A 230 -13.44 15.18 0.56
N SER A 231 -12.16 14.95 0.26
CA SER A 231 -11.77 13.96 -0.75
C SER A 231 -12.07 12.55 -0.25
N CYS A 232 -12.78 11.74 -1.05
CA CYS A 232 -12.88 10.31 -0.83
C CYS A 232 -11.81 9.58 -1.63
N ILE A 233 -11.22 8.55 -1.04
CA ILE A 233 -10.06 7.84 -1.58
C ILE A 233 -10.40 6.36 -1.73
N ALA A 234 -10.10 5.80 -2.89
CA ALA A 234 -10.25 4.38 -3.19
C ALA A 234 -8.88 3.71 -3.30
N VAL A 235 -8.76 2.48 -2.78
CA VAL A 235 -7.54 1.67 -2.87
C VAL A 235 -7.84 0.48 -3.78
N PRO A 236 -7.46 0.52 -5.07
CA PRO A 236 -7.62 -0.63 -5.95
C PRO A 236 -6.66 -1.77 -5.57
N PRO A 237 -6.85 -2.98 -6.14
CA PRO A 237 -5.89 -4.06 -5.99
C PRO A 237 -4.47 -3.60 -6.36
N LEU A 238 -3.52 -3.87 -5.49
CA LEU A 238 -2.13 -3.48 -5.64
C LEU A 238 -1.46 -4.37 -6.70
N GLU A 239 -0.97 -3.72 -7.75
CA GLU A 239 -0.16 -4.35 -8.79
C GLU A 239 1.29 -3.89 -8.64
N GLY A 240 2.24 -4.83 -8.71
CA GLY A 240 3.67 -4.51 -8.64
C GLY A 240 4.15 -3.96 -7.30
N PHE A 241 3.42 -4.19 -6.20
CA PHE A 241 3.83 -3.73 -4.87
C PHE A 241 5.16 -4.36 -4.45
N VAL A 242 6.06 -3.52 -3.93
CA VAL A 242 7.38 -3.96 -3.49
C VAL A 242 7.34 -4.30 -2.00
N MET A 243 7.47 -5.59 -1.69
CA MET A 243 7.47 -6.10 -0.32
C MET A 243 8.89 -6.48 0.11
N ASN A 244 9.45 -5.69 1.02
CA ASN A 244 10.71 -5.95 1.70
C ASN A 244 10.46 -6.36 3.16
N ARG A 245 11.45 -7.03 3.78
CA ARG A 245 11.28 -7.73 5.06
C ARG A 245 11.40 -6.83 6.31
N LEU A 246 11.75 -5.57 6.17
CA LEU A 246 12.03 -4.68 7.30
C LEU A 246 10.89 -3.69 7.53
N GLN A 247 10.39 -3.66 8.76
CA GLN A 247 9.56 -2.59 9.30
C GLN A 247 10.44 -1.78 10.27
N GLY A 248 10.42 -0.45 10.19
CA GLY A 248 11.17 0.33 11.18
C GLY A 248 11.06 1.84 11.09
N ASP A 249 10.59 2.39 9.98
CA ASP A 249 10.40 3.82 9.86
C ASP A 249 9.03 4.24 10.46
N TYR A 250 9.01 5.38 11.16
CA TYR A 250 7.80 5.90 11.82
C TYR A 250 6.70 6.25 10.81
N PHE A 251 7.09 6.73 9.63
CA PHE A 251 6.17 7.18 8.60
C PHE A 251 5.50 6.01 7.89
N GLU A 252 6.22 4.95 7.57
CA GLU A 252 5.74 3.67 7.05
C GLU A 252 4.74 3.03 8.00
N THR A 253 5.02 3.04 9.32
CA THR A 253 4.06 2.57 10.32
C THR A 253 2.77 3.38 10.26
N LEU A 254 2.87 4.71 10.14
CA LEU A 254 1.73 5.60 9.95
C LEU A 254 1.00 5.31 8.63
N LEU A 255 1.72 5.04 7.56
CA LEU A 255 1.15 4.67 6.27
C LEU A 255 0.33 3.39 6.42
N TYR A 256 0.84 2.29 6.99
CA TYR A 256 0.03 1.08 7.14
C TYR A 256 -1.25 1.29 7.99
N LYS A 257 -1.18 2.10 9.05
CA LYS A 257 -2.35 2.45 9.88
C LYS A 257 -3.44 3.18 9.08
N ILE A 258 -3.04 4.13 8.23
CA ILE A 258 -3.97 4.84 7.37
C ILE A 258 -4.50 3.89 6.29
N PHE A 259 -3.63 3.06 5.70
CA PHE A 259 -3.96 2.19 4.58
C PHE A 259 -5.09 1.21 4.92
N VAL A 260 -5.01 0.53 6.07
CA VAL A 260 -6.05 -0.40 6.55
C VAL A 260 -7.37 0.30 6.90
N SER A 261 -7.31 1.60 7.19
CA SER A 261 -8.45 2.40 7.66
C SER A 261 -9.14 3.20 6.56
N ILE A 262 -8.56 3.24 5.35
CA ILE A 262 -9.19 3.90 4.20
C ILE A 262 -10.48 3.17 3.84
N ASP A 263 -11.50 3.98 3.55
CA ASP A 263 -12.80 3.53 3.08
C ASP A 263 -13.28 4.49 1.99
N GLU A 264 -13.88 3.95 0.92
CA GLU A 264 -14.29 4.76 -0.23
C GLU A 264 -15.39 5.77 0.10
N HIS A 265 -16.11 5.60 1.21
CA HIS A 265 -17.16 6.50 1.66
C HIS A 265 -16.74 7.42 2.80
N THR A 266 -15.52 7.26 3.32
CA THR A 266 -14.98 8.13 4.36
C THR A 266 -14.08 9.18 3.73
N ASN A 267 -14.41 10.46 3.93
CA ASN A 267 -13.53 11.56 3.51
C ASN A 267 -12.28 11.65 4.40
N VAL A 268 -11.28 12.39 3.92
CA VAL A 268 -9.98 12.53 4.60
C VAL A 268 -10.10 13.18 5.99
N ALA A 269 -11.00 14.15 6.16
CA ALA A 269 -11.23 14.80 7.46
C ALA A 269 -11.80 13.83 8.50
N GLU A 270 -12.80 13.05 8.12
CA GLU A 270 -13.37 12.01 8.97
C GLU A 270 -12.36 10.90 9.27
N LEU A 271 -11.57 10.50 8.29
CA LEU A 271 -10.51 9.50 8.48
C LEU A 271 -9.51 9.97 9.56
N ALA A 272 -9.09 11.24 9.51
CA ALA A 272 -8.21 11.83 10.51
C ALA A 272 -8.83 11.81 11.91
N ASN A 273 -10.13 12.12 12.01
CA ASN A 273 -10.86 12.09 13.28
C ASN A 273 -10.98 10.68 13.86
N VAL A 274 -11.27 9.67 13.03
CA VAL A 274 -11.39 8.28 13.47
C VAL A 274 -10.04 7.75 13.97
N LEU A 275 -8.96 8.13 13.30
CA LEU A 275 -7.59 7.72 13.64
C LEU A 275 -6.97 8.55 14.78
N GLU A 276 -7.55 9.70 15.14
CA GLU A 276 -6.94 10.69 16.05
C GLU A 276 -5.53 11.12 15.59
N ILE A 277 -5.38 11.27 14.28
CA ILE A 277 -4.13 11.70 13.63
C ILE A 277 -4.34 13.12 13.08
N ASP A 278 -3.27 13.91 13.10
CA ASP A 278 -3.33 15.25 12.54
C ASP A 278 -3.72 15.20 11.05
N LEU A 279 -4.69 16.03 10.66
CA LEU A 279 -5.25 16.06 9.32
C LEU A 279 -4.16 16.29 8.25
N SER A 280 -3.15 17.09 8.56
CA SER A 280 -2.04 17.35 7.64
C SER A 280 -1.22 16.08 7.35
N LEU A 281 -1.01 15.21 8.35
CA LEU A 281 -0.30 13.95 8.19
C LEU A 281 -1.12 12.95 7.36
N VAL A 282 -2.44 12.89 7.58
CA VAL A 282 -3.32 12.04 6.77
C VAL A 282 -3.34 12.49 5.31
N LYS A 283 -3.41 13.80 5.05
CA LYS A 283 -3.28 14.35 3.69
C LYS A 283 -1.95 13.99 3.04
N ASN A 284 -0.84 14.10 3.78
CA ASN A 284 0.48 13.73 3.26
C ASN A 284 0.55 12.24 2.91
N ALA A 285 0.01 11.36 3.76
CA ALA A 285 -0.06 9.92 3.49
C ALA A 285 -0.90 9.61 2.25
N VAL A 286 -2.11 10.18 2.15
CA VAL A 286 -2.99 10.01 0.99
C VAL A 286 -2.36 10.55 -0.29
N SER A 287 -1.70 11.70 -0.21
CA SER A 287 -0.92 12.29 -1.30
C SER A 287 0.19 11.33 -1.77
N MET A 288 0.87 10.67 -0.83
CA MET A 288 1.86 9.64 -1.15
C MET A 288 1.25 8.40 -1.82
N TYR A 289 0.12 7.88 -1.36
CA TYR A 289 -0.52 6.74 -2.03
C TYR A 289 -0.93 7.08 -3.47
N CYS A 290 -1.50 8.27 -3.69
CA CYS A 290 -1.87 8.73 -5.02
C CYS A 290 -0.63 8.86 -5.93
N ARG A 291 0.49 9.36 -5.38
CA ARG A 291 1.75 9.50 -6.11
C ARG A 291 2.39 8.16 -6.47
N LEU A 292 2.27 7.17 -5.60
CA LEU A 292 2.77 5.81 -5.83
C LEU A 292 1.83 4.96 -6.70
N GLY A 293 0.62 5.46 -7.00
CA GLY A 293 -0.39 4.73 -7.75
C GLY A 293 -1.17 3.69 -6.93
N PHE A 294 -1.03 3.71 -5.61
CA PHE A 294 -1.73 2.79 -4.70
C PHE A 294 -3.14 3.24 -4.35
N ALA A 295 -3.46 4.52 -4.53
CA ALA A 295 -4.78 5.06 -4.25
C ALA A 295 -5.24 6.04 -5.32
N ILE A 296 -6.55 6.16 -5.45
CA ILE A 296 -7.23 6.99 -6.43
C ILE A 296 -8.17 7.95 -5.71
N LYS A 297 -8.16 9.23 -6.13
CA LYS A 297 -9.11 10.24 -5.63
C LYS A 297 -10.44 10.11 -6.37
N LYS A 298 -11.52 9.80 -5.65
CA LYS A 298 -12.88 9.63 -6.18
C LYS A 298 -13.52 10.99 -6.51
N GLY A 299 -14.40 11.01 -7.51
CA GLY A 299 -15.20 12.20 -7.86
C GLY A 299 -14.48 13.25 -8.72
N GLN A 300 -13.28 12.96 -9.24
CA GLN A 300 -12.62 13.87 -10.18
C GLN A 300 -13.19 13.73 -11.59
N VAL A 301 -14.32 14.40 -11.83
CA VAL A 301 -14.77 14.71 -13.19
C VAL A 301 -14.07 15.99 -13.62
N ILE A 302 -12.84 15.86 -14.14
CA ILE A 302 -12.19 17.00 -14.79
C ILE A 302 -12.85 17.15 -16.15
N ASN A 303 -13.48 18.30 -16.40
CA ASN A 303 -14.08 18.59 -17.71
C ASN A 303 -13.00 18.48 -18.79
N PRO A 304 -13.16 17.57 -19.78
CA PRO A 304 -12.16 17.34 -20.81
C PRO A 304 -11.90 18.59 -21.66
N ASP A 305 -12.84 19.53 -21.70
CA ASP A 305 -12.73 20.81 -22.39
C ASP A 305 -11.81 21.82 -21.68
N GLN A 306 -11.55 21.63 -20.38
CA GLN A 306 -10.62 22.47 -19.61
C GLN A 306 -9.18 21.94 -19.66
N LEU A 307 -8.98 20.73 -20.21
CA LEU A 307 -7.66 20.13 -20.36
C LEU A 307 -7.00 20.62 -21.65
N HIS A 308 -5.69 20.81 -21.59
CA HIS A 308 -4.89 21.07 -22.78
C HIS A 308 -5.04 19.88 -23.76
N PRO A 309 -5.15 20.12 -25.09
CA PRO A 309 -5.46 19.07 -26.08
C PRO A 309 -4.52 17.86 -26.04
N SER A 310 -3.26 18.06 -25.61
CA SER A 310 -2.26 16.98 -25.44
C SER A 310 -2.69 15.89 -24.46
N TRP A 311 -3.62 16.17 -23.54
CA TRP A 311 -4.07 15.21 -22.50
C TRP A 311 -5.19 14.28 -22.97
N ARG A 312 -5.77 14.49 -24.16
CA ARG A 312 -6.91 13.69 -24.64
C ARG A 312 -6.57 12.20 -24.82
N ASN A 313 -5.35 11.91 -25.24
CA ASN A 313 -4.86 10.55 -25.52
C ASN A 313 -3.97 9.99 -24.40
N VAL A 314 -3.82 10.70 -23.29
CA VAL A 314 -2.98 10.25 -22.17
C VAL A 314 -3.81 9.28 -21.32
N PRO A 315 -3.34 8.04 -21.10
CA PRO A 315 -4.01 7.12 -20.19
C PRO A 315 -3.93 7.66 -18.77
N SER A 316 -5.05 8.14 -18.24
CA SER A 316 -5.16 8.49 -16.81
C SER A 316 -5.43 7.23 -15.99
N VAL A 317 -4.83 7.14 -14.80
CA VAL A 317 -5.05 6.05 -13.85
C VAL A 317 -6.54 5.92 -13.50
N ASN A 318 -7.29 7.04 -13.50
CA ASN A 318 -8.75 7.04 -13.29
C ASN A 318 -9.56 6.46 -14.45
N ARG A 319 -9.13 6.65 -15.71
CA ARG A 319 -9.85 6.14 -16.92
C ARG A 319 -9.51 4.70 -17.24
N LEU A 320 -8.28 4.26 -16.97
CA LEU A 320 -7.82 2.89 -17.27
C LEU A 320 -8.66 1.79 -16.61
N LYS A 321 -9.48 2.12 -15.60
CA LYS A 321 -10.36 1.15 -14.93
C LYS A 321 -11.86 1.37 -15.15
N THR A 322 -12.29 2.49 -15.75
CA THR A 322 -13.71 2.72 -16.07
C THR A 322 -14.10 2.10 -17.42
N THR A 323 -13.12 1.85 -18.28
CA THR A 323 -13.28 1.17 -19.58
C THR A 323 -12.03 0.33 -19.83
N LEU A 324 -12.08 -1.01 -19.76
CA LEU A 324 -11.36 -1.94 -20.67
C LEU A 324 -11.30 -3.39 -20.16
N ASP A 325 -11.51 -4.27 -21.14
CA ASP A 325 -11.51 -5.72 -21.20
C ASP A 325 -10.14 -6.36 -20.84
N PRO A 326 -10.08 -7.48 -20.08
CA PRO A 326 -8.83 -8.05 -19.52
C PRO A 326 -7.75 -8.48 -20.53
N GLN A 327 -8.06 -8.55 -21.83
CA GLN A 327 -7.16 -9.15 -22.83
C GLN A 327 -6.02 -8.25 -23.33
N LYS A 328 -5.98 -6.95 -22.99
CA LYS A 328 -4.89 -6.05 -23.43
C LYS A 328 -3.71 -5.91 -22.44
N MET A 329 -3.72 -6.60 -21.31
CA MET A 329 -2.70 -6.48 -20.26
C MET A 329 -1.43 -7.36 -20.44
N LEU A 330 -1.19 -7.91 -21.63
CA LEU A 330 -0.21 -9.00 -21.82
C LEU A 330 1.19 -8.58 -22.32
N LEU A 331 1.60 -7.31 -22.26
CA LEU A 331 2.90 -6.88 -22.82
C LEU A 331 3.81 -6.17 -21.82
N SER A 332 4.30 -6.90 -20.81
CA SER A 332 5.65 -6.69 -20.24
C SER A 332 6.12 -7.82 -19.30
N TRP A 333 5.94 -9.09 -19.68
CA TRP A 333 6.50 -10.22 -18.92
C TRP A 333 7.09 -11.31 -19.84
N GLU A 334 7.93 -10.94 -20.79
CA GLU A 334 8.85 -11.91 -21.39
C GLU A 334 10.27 -11.63 -20.93
N SER A 335 10.71 -12.43 -19.97
CA SER A 335 12.11 -12.73 -19.73
C SER A 335 12.75 -13.16 -21.04
N THR A 336 13.78 -12.41 -21.44
CA THR A 336 14.68 -12.71 -22.56
C THR A 336 15.28 -14.10 -22.41
N GLU A 337 14.70 -15.09 -23.08
CA GLU A 337 15.41 -16.28 -23.52
C GLU A 337 15.76 -16.12 -25.00
N SER A 338 17.07 -16.05 -25.24
CA SER A 338 17.70 -16.08 -26.55
C SER A 338 17.32 -17.35 -27.31
N LYS A 339 16.74 -17.23 -28.51
CA LYS A 339 16.93 -18.17 -29.63
C LYS A 339 16.61 -17.51 -30.98
N SER A 340 17.55 -17.67 -31.90
CA SER A 340 17.60 -17.20 -33.29
C SER A 340 16.57 -17.90 -34.21
N PRO A 341 16.29 -17.36 -35.42
CA PRO A 341 15.13 -17.75 -36.22
C PRO A 341 15.41 -18.97 -37.10
N VAL A 342 14.48 -19.91 -37.14
CA VAL A 342 14.34 -20.84 -38.28
C VAL A 342 12.86 -20.96 -38.63
N GLN A 343 12.62 -20.72 -39.91
CA GLN A 343 11.40 -20.72 -40.68
C GLN A 343 11.01 -22.17 -41.00
N ASP A 344 9.73 -22.55 -40.94
CA ASP A 344 9.05 -23.31 -42.00
C ASP A 344 7.60 -23.73 -41.67
N LEU A 345 6.70 -23.24 -42.52
CA LEU A 345 5.63 -23.93 -43.26
C LEU A 345 4.90 -25.15 -42.64
N ALA A 346 3.58 -25.01 -42.44
CA ALA A 346 2.53 -25.48 -43.37
C ALA A 346 1.27 -26.08 -42.69
N SER A 347 0.12 -25.69 -43.26
CA SER A 347 -1.14 -26.45 -43.44
C SER A 347 -2.05 -26.71 -42.22
N SER A 348 -3.38 -26.74 -42.29
CA SER A 348 -4.40 -26.40 -43.31
C SER A 348 -5.78 -26.79 -42.74
N ALA A 349 -6.81 -25.96 -43.03
CA ALA A 349 -8.25 -26.26 -43.11
C ALA A 349 -9.00 -26.61 -41.78
N THR A 350 -10.23 -26.15 -41.52
CA THR A 350 -11.40 -25.93 -42.39
C THR A 350 -12.37 -24.91 -41.77
N ASP A 351 -13.06 -24.19 -42.66
CA ASP A 351 -14.15 -23.25 -42.41
C ASP A 351 -15.44 -23.93 -41.95
N THR A 352 -16.27 -23.20 -41.18
CA THR A 352 -17.72 -23.17 -41.44
C THR A 352 -18.38 -21.95 -40.77
N ASP A 353 -18.78 -21.00 -41.61
CA ASP A 353 -19.69 -19.90 -41.27
C ASP A 353 -21.12 -20.42 -41.09
N THR A 354 -21.85 -19.89 -40.10
CA THR A 354 -23.31 -19.73 -40.19
C THR A 354 -23.72 -18.42 -39.54
N ASN A 355 -24.37 -17.60 -40.36
CA ASN A 355 -24.82 -16.25 -40.07
C ASN A 355 -26.35 -16.28 -40.04
N SER A 356 -27.00 -15.81 -38.97
CA SER A 356 -28.44 -15.54 -38.96
C SER A 356 -28.81 -14.43 -37.97
N GLN A 357 -28.93 -13.23 -38.55
CA GLN A 357 -29.85 -12.11 -38.29
C GLN A 357 -30.56 -11.97 -36.93
N GLU A 358 -30.23 -10.85 -36.27
CA GLU A 358 -31.09 -9.73 -35.83
C GLU A 358 -32.54 -10.05 -35.40
N ASP A 359 -32.80 -9.83 -34.10
CA ASP A 359 -34.11 -9.36 -33.65
C ASP A 359 -33.93 -8.18 -32.68
N ALA A 360 -34.69 -7.12 -32.94
CA ALA A 360 -34.63 -5.83 -32.28
C ALA A 360 -35.62 -5.78 -31.12
N GLY A 361 -35.15 -5.43 -29.92
CA GLY A 361 -36.01 -5.27 -28.74
C GLY A 361 -35.35 -4.46 -27.63
N GLU A 362 -35.68 -3.17 -27.60
CA GLU A 362 -35.75 -2.29 -26.43
C GLU A 362 -34.50 -2.15 -25.53
N THR A 363 -33.64 -1.21 -25.92
CA THR A 363 -32.66 -0.55 -25.04
C THR A 363 -33.37 0.40 -24.06
N SER A 364 -33.77 -0.11 -22.89
CA SER A 364 -34.15 0.75 -21.77
C SER A 364 -32.91 1.37 -21.14
N SER A 365 -32.66 2.63 -21.48
CA SER A 365 -31.74 3.54 -20.81
C SER A 365 -31.99 3.59 -19.30
N VAL A 366 -31.09 3.04 -18.48
CA VAL A 366 -31.05 3.36 -17.05
C VAL A 366 -30.37 4.70 -16.86
N SER A 367 -31.23 5.72 -16.80
CA SER A 367 -30.89 7.06 -16.40
C SER A 367 -30.27 7.08 -15.01
N SER A 368 -29.20 7.86 -14.89
CA SER A 368 -28.69 8.53 -13.70
C SER A 368 -29.71 8.65 -12.56
N LEU A 369 -29.59 7.79 -11.55
CA LEU A 369 -30.18 7.99 -10.24
C LEU A 369 -29.12 8.58 -9.32
N ASN A 370 -29.32 9.86 -8.99
CA ASN A 370 -28.64 10.54 -7.90
C ASN A 370 -28.85 9.76 -6.60
N LEU A 371 -27.87 8.96 -6.17
CA LEU A 371 -27.84 8.42 -4.81
C LEU A 371 -27.41 9.54 -3.85
N THR A 372 -28.39 10.09 -3.14
CA THR A 372 -28.16 10.74 -1.85
C THR A 372 -27.54 9.71 -0.91
N GLY A 373 -26.25 9.87 -0.61
CA GLY A 373 -25.43 8.91 0.13
C GLY A 373 -25.89 8.72 1.58
N GLY A 374 -26.51 7.57 1.85
CA GLY A 374 -26.59 6.99 3.19
C GLY A 374 -25.45 5.97 3.34
N HIS A 375 -24.55 6.19 4.29
CA HIS A 375 -23.47 5.25 4.60
C HIS A 375 -24.06 3.99 5.26
N THR A 376 -24.27 2.92 4.49
CA THR A 376 -24.71 1.62 5.03
C THR A 376 -23.53 0.87 5.65
N LYS A 377 -23.66 0.47 6.92
CA LYS A 377 -22.63 -0.35 7.57
C LYS A 377 -22.51 -1.72 6.89
N ARG A 378 -21.28 -2.22 6.78
CA ARG A 378 -20.92 -3.46 6.07
C ARG A 378 -20.78 -4.65 7.04
N ILE A 379 -20.70 -5.86 6.49
CA ILE A 379 -20.18 -7.03 7.19
C ILE A 379 -18.65 -7.02 7.04
N ALA A 380 -17.90 -7.33 8.10
CA ALA A 380 -16.47 -7.60 8.01
C ALA A 380 -16.20 -9.09 8.20
N PHE A 381 -15.55 -9.71 7.21
CA PHE A 381 -15.01 -11.06 7.34
C PHE A 381 -13.54 -11.00 7.78
N LEU A 382 -13.27 -11.41 9.01
CA LEU A 382 -11.95 -11.37 9.63
C LEU A 382 -11.14 -12.62 9.27
N PHE A 383 -9.97 -12.43 8.69
CA PHE A 383 -9.05 -13.49 8.27
C PHE A 383 -7.63 -13.28 8.82
N ASP A 384 -6.77 -14.28 8.69
CA ASP A 384 -5.35 -14.23 9.06
C ASP A 384 -4.43 -14.45 7.85
N SER A 385 -3.12 -14.30 8.08
CA SER A 385 -2.10 -14.43 7.04
C SER A 385 -2.09 -15.79 6.34
N THR A 386 -2.67 -16.84 6.94
CA THR A 386 -2.71 -18.17 6.33
C THR A 386 -3.58 -18.15 5.07
N LEU A 387 -4.69 -17.42 5.08
CA LEU A 387 -5.55 -17.27 3.91
C LEU A 387 -4.81 -16.63 2.74
N THR A 388 -4.09 -15.54 3.01
CA THR A 388 -3.27 -14.87 1.98
C THR A 388 -2.13 -15.75 1.48
N ALA A 389 -1.53 -16.55 2.35
CA ALA A 389 -0.49 -17.49 1.95
C ALA A 389 -1.04 -18.57 1.00
N PHE A 390 -2.23 -19.12 1.28
CA PHE A 390 -2.87 -20.10 0.40
C PHE A 390 -3.17 -19.53 -0.98
N LEU A 391 -3.65 -18.29 -1.06
CA LEU A 391 -3.92 -17.61 -2.34
C LEU A 391 -2.63 -17.31 -3.13
N MET A 392 -1.48 -17.16 -2.45
CA MET A 392 -0.18 -16.85 -3.07
C MET A 392 0.63 -18.10 -3.48
N MET A 393 0.51 -19.20 -2.72
CA MET A 393 1.32 -20.41 -2.90
C MET A 393 0.73 -21.37 -3.94
N GLY A 394 -0.58 -21.31 -4.19
CA GLY A 394 -1.21 -22.08 -5.26
C GLY A 394 -1.01 -21.43 -6.62
N ASN A 395 -0.74 -22.21 -7.66
CA ASN A 395 -0.80 -21.76 -9.06
C ASN A 395 -2.27 -21.59 -9.51
N LEU A 396 -3.07 -20.86 -8.72
CA LEU A 396 -4.52 -20.76 -8.84
C LEU A 396 -4.91 -19.86 -10.02
N SER A 397 -4.39 -18.63 -10.03
CA SER A 397 -4.50 -17.67 -11.15
C SER A 397 -3.43 -16.59 -10.97
N PRO A 398 -2.80 -16.10 -12.06
CA PRO A 398 -1.83 -15.01 -11.99
C PRO A 398 -2.45 -13.71 -11.44
N ASN A 399 -3.73 -13.45 -11.73
CA ASN A 399 -4.44 -12.25 -11.29
C ASN A 399 -4.91 -12.35 -9.83
N LEU A 400 -5.00 -13.55 -9.26
CA LEU A 400 -5.36 -13.72 -7.85
C LEU A 400 -4.25 -13.21 -6.91
N LYS A 401 -3.00 -13.19 -7.40
CA LYS A 401 -1.84 -12.71 -6.63
C LYS A 401 -1.96 -11.23 -6.27
N SER A 402 -2.47 -10.36 -7.15
CA SER A 402 -2.62 -8.94 -6.84
C SER A 402 -3.63 -8.73 -5.70
N HIS A 403 -4.76 -9.45 -5.72
CA HIS A 403 -5.73 -9.44 -4.63
C HIS A 403 -5.15 -9.99 -3.32
N ALA A 404 -4.41 -11.10 -3.37
CA ALA A 404 -3.78 -11.68 -2.20
C ALA A 404 -2.70 -10.75 -1.59
N VAL A 405 -1.89 -10.09 -2.42
CA VAL A 405 -0.93 -9.06 -2.00
C VAL A 405 -1.67 -7.89 -1.36
N THR A 406 -2.79 -7.45 -1.93
CA THR A 406 -3.62 -6.37 -1.36
C THR A 406 -4.16 -6.78 0.02
N MET A 407 -4.74 -7.97 0.13
CA MET A 407 -5.23 -8.54 1.39
C MET A 407 -4.12 -8.66 2.45
N PHE A 408 -2.87 -8.89 2.05
CA PHE A 408 -1.74 -8.97 2.97
C PHE A 408 -1.23 -7.57 3.35
N GLU A 409 -0.86 -6.75 2.38
CA GLU A 409 -0.18 -5.46 2.61
C GLU A 409 -1.11 -4.35 3.10
N VAL A 410 -2.27 -4.19 2.44
CA VAL A 410 -3.31 -3.24 2.89
C VAL A 410 -4.01 -3.79 4.12
N GLY A 411 -4.19 -5.11 4.18
CA GLY A 411 -4.96 -5.75 5.25
C GLY A 411 -6.46 -5.67 5.06
N LYS A 412 -6.94 -5.16 3.91
CA LYS A 412 -8.36 -4.99 3.60
C LYS A 412 -8.60 -5.26 2.11
N LEU A 413 -9.70 -5.94 1.80
CA LEU A 413 -10.29 -6.01 0.47
C LEU A 413 -11.74 -5.53 0.59
N SER A 414 -12.08 -4.43 -0.06
CA SER A 414 -13.39 -3.79 0.10
C SER A 414 -14.44 -4.39 -0.84
N ASP A 415 -15.72 -4.22 -0.50
CA ASP A 415 -16.86 -4.72 -1.28
C ASP A 415 -16.77 -4.37 -2.77
N GLU A 416 -16.31 -3.17 -3.12
CA GLU A 416 -16.17 -2.70 -4.50
C GLU A 416 -15.18 -3.54 -5.32
N THR A 417 -14.18 -4.12 -4.67
CA THR A 417 -13.17 -4.96 -5.33
C THR A 417 -13.52 -6.44 -5.29
N LEU A 418 -14.54 -6.84 -4.51
CA LEU A 418 -14.92 -8.24 -4.34
C LEU A 418 -15.44 -8.87 -5.62
N ASP A 419 -16.12 -8.14 -6.49
CA ASP A 419 -16.64 -8.70 -7.74
C ASP A 419 -15.49 -9.18 -8.64
N SER A 420 -14.45 -8.36 -8.80
CA SER A 420 -13.24 -8.75 -9.54
C SER A 420 -12.52 -9.94 -8.91
N PHE A 421 -12.49 -10.00 -7.57
CA PHE A 421 -11.90 -11.11 -6.85
C PHE A 421 -12.70 -12.42 -7.01
N LEU A 422 -14.04 -12.35 -6.99
CA LEU A 422 -14.92 -13.49 -7.20
C LEU A 422 -14.78 -14.06 -8.62
N VAL A 423 -14.65 -13.20 -9.63
CA VAL A 423 -14.37 -13.62 -11.01
C VAL A 423 -13.04 -14.37 -11.11
N GLU A 424 -12.00 -13.91 -10.42
CA GLU A 424 -10.71 -14.61 -10.39
C GLU A 424 -10.76 -15.92 -9.60
N LEU A 425 -11.52 -15.98 -8.50
CA LEU A 425 -11.77 -17.21 -7.76
C LEU A 425 -12.58 -18.25 -8.56
N GLU A 426 -13.44 -17.81 -9.49
CA GLU A 426 -14.22 -18.71 -10.34
C GLU A 426 -13.38 -19.39 -11.42
N LYS A 427 -12.28 -18.78 -11.84
CA LYS A 427 -11.33 -19.36 -12.81
C LYS A 427 -10.50 -20.51 -12.22
N VAL A 428 -10.54 -20.69 -10.91
CA VAL A 428 -9.78 -21.71 -10.19
C VAL A 428 -10.37 -23.09 -10.44
N GLN A 429 -9.72 -23.89 -11.29
CA GLN A 429 -10.16 -25.25 -11.63
C GLN A 429 -9.68 -26.28 -10.59
N SER A 430 -10.55 -27.20 -10.18
CA SER A 430 -10.26 -28.27 -9.22
C SER A 430 -9.45 -29.41 -9.84
N THR A 431 -8.17 -29.19 -10.16
CA THR A 431 -7.30 -30.19 -10.81
C THR A 431 -6.09 -30.60 -9.97
N GLY A 432 -6.05 -30.24 -8.69
CA GLY A 432 -4.93 -30.60 -7.79
C GLY A 432 -5.08 -31.98 -7.14
N GLU A 433 -3.98 -32.76 -7.10
CA GLU A 433 -3.85 -33.95 -6.25
C GLU A 433 -3.14 -33.62 -4.93
N GLY A 434 -3.53 -34.29 -3.83
CA GLY A 434 -2.84 -34.21 -2.54
C GLY A 434 -3.00 -32.87 -1.79
N GLU A 435 -1.91 -32.31 -1.26
CA GLU A 435 -1.95 -31.03 -0.52
C GLU A 435 -2.40 -29.85 -1.37
N ALA A 436 -2.17 -29.92 -2.68
CA ALA A 436 -2.60 -28.89 -3.61
C ALA A 436 -4.14 -28.78 -3.64
N GLN A 437 -4.85 -29.90 -3.55
CA GLN A 437 -6.32 -29.97 -3.53
C GLN A 437 -6.91 -29.10 -2.41
N ARG A 438 -6.26 -29.08 -1.23
CA ARG A 438 -6.72 -28.27 -0.10
C ARG A 438 -6.73 -26.78 -0.42
N TYR A 439 -5.76 -26.26 -1.17
CA TYR A 439 -5.75 -24.85 -1.56
C TYR A 439 -6.93 -24.50 -2.48
N PHE A 440 -7.30 -25.41 -3.39
CA PHE A 440 -8.49 -25.26 -4.24
C PHE A 440 -9.77 -25.29 -3.42
N ASP A 441 -9.91 -26.25 -2.50
CA ASP A 441 -11.08 -26.37 -1.62
C ASP A 441 -11.24 -25.12 -0.74
N HIS A 442 -10.13 -24.59 -0.21
CA HIS A 442 -10.14 -23.34 0.55
C HIS A 442 -10.58 -22.13 -0.30
N ALA A 443 -10.09 -22.02 -1.54
CA ALA A 443 -10.49 -20.95 -2.45
C ALA A 443 -11.99 -21.01 -2.83
N LEU A 444 -12.50 -22.20 -3.13
CA LEU A 444 -13.93 -22.41 -3.42
C LEU A 444 -14.81 -22.18 -2.19
N THR A 445 -14.37 -22.62 -1.01
CA THR A 445 -15.07 -22.36 0.25
C THR A 445 -15.12 -20.87 0.56
N LEU A 446 -14.02 -20.14 0.32
CA LEU A 446 -13.98 -18.69 0.46
C LEU A 446 -14.97 -18.01 -0.50
N ARG A 447 -15.00 -18.40 -1.78
CA ARG A 447 -15.97 -17.90 -2.77
C ARG A 447 -17.40 -18.08 -2.28
N ASN A 448 -17.76 -19.30 -1.87
CA ASN A 448 -19.11 -19.62 -1.40
C ASN A 448 -19.47 -18.85 -0.13
N THR A 449 -18.51 -18.67 0.78
CA THR A 449 -18.70 -17.88 2.02
C THR A 449 -18.96 -16.41 1.71
N ILE A 450 -18.19 -15.82 0.78
CA ILE A 450 -18.39 -14.43 0.33
C ILE A 450 -19.76 -14.26 -0.30
N LEU A 451 -20.15 -15.16 -1.21
CA LEU A 451 -21.46 -15.12 -1.87
C LEU A 451 -22.60 -15.24 -0.86
N PHE A 452 -22.48 -16.14 0.11
CA PHE A 452 -23.46 -16.31 1.18
C PHE A 452 -23.58 -15.03 2.01
N LEU A 453 -22.48 -14.46 2.51
CA LEU A 453 -22.53 -13.27 3.35
C LEU A 453 -23.08 -12.04 2.60
N ARG A 454 -22.74 -11.86 1.32
CA ARG A 454 -23.21 -10.72 0.52
C ARG A 454 -24.68 -10.82 0.12
N HIS A 455 -25.17 -12.01 -0.18
CA HIS A 455 -26.52 -12.18 -0.78
C HIS A 455 -27.56 -12.76 0.18
N ASN A 456 -27.18 -13.15 1.40
CA ASN A 456 -28.14 -13.68 2.37
C ASN A 456 -29.01 -12.56 2.96
N LYS A 457 -30.28 -12.54 2.54
CA LYS A 457 -31.30 -11.57 2.96
C LYS A 457 -31.76 -11.78 4.41
N GLU A 458 -31.64 -13.00 4.94
CA GLU A 458 -32.06 -13.32 6.31
C GLU A 458 -31.15 -12.68 7.37
N LEU A 459 -29.95 -12.25 7.00
CA LEU A 459 -29.03 -11.54 7.88
C LEU A 459 -29.46 -10.07 8.13
N ILE A 460 -30.47 -9.56 7.40
CA ILE A 460 -30.93 -8.17 7.49
C ILE A 460 -32.26 -8.12 8.25
N ALA A 461 -32.23 -7.65 9.49
CA ALA A 461 -33.42 -7.48 10.33
C ALA A 461 -34.27 -6.21 10.00
N LEU A 462 -33.94 -5.46 8.94
CA LEU A 462 -34.60 -4.20 8.57
C LEU A 462 -35.27 -4.29 7.18
N PRO A 463 -36.62 -4.24 7.07
CA PRO A 463 -37.32 -4.70 5.87
C PRO A 463 -37.38 -3.77 4.63
N GLU A 464 -36.77 -2.58 4.59
CA GLU A 464 -37.22 -1.59 3.57
C GLU A 464 -36.17 -0.88 2.71
N GLN A 465 -34.87 -1.14 2.81
CA GLN A 465 -33.91 -0.44 1.94
C GLN A 465 -32.72 -1.33 1.56
N SER A 466 -32.93 -2.22 0.59
CA SER A 466 -31.97 -2.61 -0.47
C SER A 466 -32.37 -3.98 -1.03
N SER A 467 -32.60 -4.07 -2.34
CA SER A 467 -32.86 -5.33 -3.05
C SER A 467 -31.62 -6.22 -3.19
N ALA A 468 -30.44 -5.69 -2.84
CA ALA A 468 -29.16 -6.39 -2.72
C ALA A 468 -28.81 -6.55 -1.23
N GLY A 469 -28.14 -7.64 -0.85
CA GLY A 469 -27.81 -7.90 0.57
C GLY A 469 -26.78 -6.93 1.15
N LEU A 470 -26.14 -7.28 2.26
CA LEU A 470 -25.18 -6.38 2.93
C LEU A 470 -23.82 -6.38 2.21
N PRO A 471 -23.20 -5.21 2.00
CA PRO A 471 -21.83 -5.13 1.50
C PRO A 471 -20.86 -5.84 2.45
N LEU A 472 -19.81 -6.45 1.90
CA LEU A 472 -18.82 -7.24 2.65
C LEU A 472 -17.40 -6.68 2.44
N ASP A 473 -16.63 -6.54 3.51
CA ASP A 473 -15.18 -6.33 3.42
C ASP A 473 -14.45 -7.54 4.02
N LEU A 474 -13.32 -7.93 3.43
CA LEU A 474 -12.39 -8.88 4.05
C LEU A 474 -11.32 -8.09 4.81
N LEU A 475 -11.10 -8.40 6.09
CA LEU A 475 -10.10 -7.72 6.92
C LEU A 475 -9.10 -8.70 7.52
N ARG A 476 -7.82 -8.38 7.38
CA ARG A 476 -6.72 -9.11 8.00
C ARG A 476 -6.57 -8.71 9.46
N CYS A 477 -6.66 -9.68 10.37
CA CYS A 477 -6.59 -9.45 11.82
C CYS A 477 -5.25 -8.82 12.23
N GLU A 478 -4.13 -9.24 11.64
CA GLU A 478 -2.79 -8.73 11.96
C GLU A 478 -2.63 -7.25 11.60
N SER A 479 -3.24 -6.80 10.51
CA SER A 479 -3.21 -5.39 10.11
C SER A 479 -4.00 -4.52 11.10
N LEU A 480 -5.10 -5.05 11.65
CA LEU A 480 -5.88 -4.39 12.69
C LEU A 480 -5.14 -4.30 14.04
N LEU A 481 -4.27 -5.28 14.37
CA LEU A 481 -3.39 -5.21 15.54
C LEU A 481 -2.33 -4.09 15.44
N GLY A 482 -2.07 -3.59 14.23
CA GLY A 482 -1.23 -2.41 14.02
C GLY A 482 -1.87 -1.11 14.53
N LEU A 483 -3.19 -1.09 14.69
CA LEU A 483 -3.95 0.02 15.29
C LEU A 483 -3.98 -0.11 16.81
N ASP A 484 -4.01 1.02 17.52
CA ASP A 484 -4.30 0.98 18.95
C ASP A 484 -5.74 0.48 19.18
N PRO A 485 -6.04 -0.16 20.33
CA PRO A 485 -7.35 -0.78 20.57
C PRO A 485 -8.53 0.19 20.48
N ALA A 486 -8.34 1.46 20.86
CA ALA A 486 -9.38 2.48 20.81
C ALA A 486 -9.68 2.88 19.36
N THR A 487 -8.64 3.16 18.56
CA THR A 487 -8.76 3.43 17.12
C THR A 487 -9.38 2.25 16.37
N CYS A 488 -8.92 1.03 16.63
CA CYS A 488 -9.48 -0.18 16.02
C CYS A 488 -10.99 -0.29 16.31
N SER A 489 -11.38 -0.09 17.57
CA SER A 489 -12.79 -0.09 17.97
C SER A 489 -13.60 1.00 17.27
N ARG A 490 -13.06 2.21 17.09
CA ARG A 490 -13.74 3.30 16.36
C ARG A 490 -13.91 2.99 14.88
N VAL A 491 -12.86 2.51 14.22
CA VAL A 491 -12.91 2.10 12.80
C VAL A 491 -13.98 1.02 12.61
N LEU A 492 -13.97 -0.01 13.46
CA LEU A 492 -14.91 -1.11 13.32
C LEU A 492 -16.36 -0.68 13.58
N ASN A 493 -16.59 0.12 14.63
CA ASN A 493 -17.93 0.61 14.97
C ASN A 493 -18.49 1.58 13.92
N LYS A 494 -17.64 2.36 13.25
CA LYS A 494 -18.08 3.27 12.19
C LYS A 494 -18.54 2.47 10.97
N ASN A 495 -17.70 1.54 10.51
CA ASN A 495 -17.85 0.95 9.18
C ASN A 495 -18.68 -0.34 9.16
N TYR A 496 -18.72 -1.10 10.26
CA TYR A 496 -19.28 -2.44 10.28
C TYR A 496 -20.46 -2.61 11.25
N SER A 497 -21.44 -3.41 10.84
CA SER A 497 -22.57 -3.84 11.65
C SER A 497 -22.36 -5.21 12.29
N LEU A 498 -21.63 -6.09 11.58
CA LEU A 498 -21.36 -7.47 11.96
C LEU A 498 -19.92 -7.85 11.61
N LEU A 499 -19.23 -8.52 12.55
CA LEU A 499 -17.93 -9.13 12.33
C LEU A 499 -18.09 -10.65 12.30
N VAL A 500 -17.50 -11.31 11.30
CA VAL A 500 -17.48 -12.76 11.16
C VAL A 500 -16.04 -13.21 11.01
N SER A 501 -15.52 -14.02 11.92
CA SER A 501 -14.15 -14.54 11.80
C SER A 501 -14.12 -15.91 11.14
N MET A 502 -13.09 -16.15 10.32
CA MET A 502 -12.76 -17.50 9.89
C MET A 502 -12.42 -18.39 11.10
N ALA A 503 -12.60 -19.70 10.97
CA ALA A 503 -12.07 -20.68 11.91
C ALA A 503 -11.41 -21.85 11.15
N PRO A 504 -10.23 -22.33 11.58
CA PRO A 504 -9.44 -21.83 12.72
C PRO A 504 -8.69 -20.52 12.39
N LEU A 505 -8.44 -19.69 13.41
CA LEU A 505 -7.45 -18.60 13.34
C LEU A 505 -6.14 -19.06 13.97
N THR A 506 -5.02 -18.51 13.52
CA THR A 506 -3.71 -18.78 14.11
C THR A 506 -3.66 -18.32 15.58
N ASN A 507 -3.10 -19.16 16.47
CA ASN A 507 -3.00 -18.89 17.92
C ASN A 507 -2.20 -17.63 18.28
N GLU A 508 -1.40 -17.10 17.35
CA GLU A 508 -0.57 -15.91 17.53
C GLU A 508 -1.39 -14.61 17.44
N ILE A 509 -2.63 -14.71 16.95
CA ILE A 509 -3.51 -13.57 16.70
C ILE A 509 -4.52 -13.51 17.83
N ARG A 510 -4.63 -12.35 18.48
CA ARG A 510 -5.77 -12.07 19.34
C ARG A 510 -6.97 -11.74 18.45
N PRO A 511 -8.02 -12.59 18.41
CA PRO A 511 -9.23 -12.28 17.69
C PRO A 511 -9.81 -10.99 18.25
N ILE A 512 -10.38 -10.17 17.38
CA ILE A 512 -11.06 -8.96 17.80
C ILE A 512 -12.37 -9.37 18.42
N SER A 513 -12.37 -9.53 19.74
CA SER A 513 -13.60 -9.68 20.51
C SER A 513 -14.20 -8.31 20.75
N SER A 514 -15.33 -8.05 20.11
CA SER A 514 -16.13 -6.86 20.38
C SER A 514 -17.58 -7.24 20.68
N CYS A 515 -18.17 -6.55 21.65
CA CYS A 515 -19.61 -6.58 21.87
C CYS A 515 -20.35 -5.69 20.87
N THR A 516 -19.65 -4.70 20.29
CA THR A 516 -20.17 -3.73 19.33
C THR A 516 -19.05 -3.33 18.35
N PRO A 517 -19.16 -3.62 17.04
CA PRO A 517 -20.21 -4.40 16.38
C PRO A 517 -20.23 -5.86 16.85
N GLN A 518 -21.36 -6.56 16.62
CA GLN A 518 -21.53 -7.95 17.03
C GLN A 518 -20.48 -8.82 16.35
N HIS A 519 -19.86 -9.74 17.09
CA HIS A 519 -18.84 -10.64 16.57
C HIS A 519 -19.28 -12.10 16.62
N ILE A 520 -19.17 -12.79 15.49
CA ILE A 520 -19.38 -14.22 15.32
C ILE A 520 -18.05 -14.87 14.98
N GLY A 521 -17.51 -15.69 15.88
CA GLY A 521 -16.25 -16.37 15.67
C GLY A 521 -15.57 -16.77 16.98
N PRO A 522 -14.35 -17.32 16.92
CA PRO A 522 -13.56 -17.59 18.11
C PRO A 522 -13.27 -16.29 18.86
N ALA A 523 -13.76 -16.17 20.10
CA ALA A 523 -13.57 -14.98 20.93
C ALA A 523 -12.13 -14.85 21.46
N ILE A 524 -11.42 -15.96 21.60
CA ILE A 524 -10.06 -16.02 22.13
C ILE A 524 -9.19 -16.96 21.27
N PRO A 525 -7.87 -16.69 21.12
CA PRO A 525 -7.00 -17.53 20.31
C PRO A 525 -6.96 -18.98 20.79
N GLU A 526 -7.13 -19.20 22.10
CA GLU A 526 -7.05 -20.52 22.72
C GLU A 526 -8.10 -21.49 22.19
N VAL A 527 -9.20 -21.02 21.59
CA VAL A 527 -10.21 -21.87 20.93
C VAL A 527 -9.58 -22.71 19.81
N SER A 528 -8.58 -22.18 19.11
CA SER A 528 -7.84 -22.90 18.07
C SER A 528 -6.62 -23.67 18.61
N SER A 529 -6.38 -23.62 19.92
CA SER A 529 -5.26 -24.33 20.55
C SER A 529 -5.50 -25.83 20.65
N ILE A 530 -4.41 -26.59 20.65
CA ILE A 530 -4.47 -28.03 20.91
C ILE A 530 -5.02 -28.34 22.31
N TRP A 531 -4.84 -27.43 23.27
CA TRP A 531 -5.35 -27.56 24.63
C TRP A 531 -6.87 -27.50 24.67
N PHE A 532 -7.47 -26.59 23.92
CA PHE A 532 -8.94 -26.52 23.83
C PHE A 532 -9.50 -27.76 23.14
N LYS A 533 -8.83 -28.27 22.10
CA LYS A 533 -9.20 -29.54 21.46
C LYS A 533 -9.17 -30.71 22.45
N LEU A 534 -8.10 -30.82 23.25
CA LEU A 534 -7.99 -31.83 24.32
C LEU A 534 -9.04 -31.64 25.42
N TYR A 535 -9.38 -30.40 25.75
CA TYR A 535 -10.44 -30.08 26.70
C TYR A 535 -11.81 -30.55 26.20
N ILE A 536 -12.16 -30.25 24.94
CA ILE A 536 -13.41 -30.73 24.32
C ILE A 536 -13.44 -32.26 24.29
N TYR A 537 -12.33 -32.91 23.96
CA TYR A 537 -12.18 -34.37 24.01
C TYR A 537 -12.39 -34.95 25.41
N HIS A 538 -11.85 -34.30 26.44
CA HIS A 538 -12.05 -34.69 27.82
C HIS A 538 -13.50 -34.54 28.27
N ILE A 539 -14.15 -33.41 27.94
CA ILE A 539 -15.53 -33.11 28.32
C ILE A 539 -16.53 -34.00 27.56
N SER A 540 -16.31 -34.21 26.26
CA SER A 540 -17.20 -35.05 25.44
C SER A 540 -17.00 -36.54 25.68
N GLY A 541 -15.82 -36.96 26.14
CA GLY A 541 -15.47 -38.38 26.28
C GLY A 541 -15.21 -39.11 24.95
N TYR A 542 -15.26 -38.41 23.81
CA TYR A 542 -15.08 -38.97 22.46
C TYR A 542 -13.72 -38.61 21.83
N GLY A 543 -12.74 -38.22 22.63
CA GLY A 543 -11.41 -37.91 22.15
C GLY A 543 -10.57 -39.14 21.79
N PRO A 544 -9.63 -39.03 20.84
CA PRO A 544 -8.58 -40.03 20.69
C PRO A 544 -7.75 -40.11 21.98
N PRO A 545 -7.27 -41.31 22.36
CA PRO A 545 -6.32 -41.42 23.46
C PRO A 545 -5.15 -40.49 23.19
N SER A 546 -4.74 -39.75 24.22
CA SER A 546 -3.76 -38.67 24.09
C SER A 546 -2.74 -38.77 25.23
N LEU A 547 -1.46 -38.61 24.92
CA LEU A 547 -0.36 -38.68 25.88
C LEU A 547 0.47 -37.40 25.80
N LEU A 548 0.55 -36.66 26.92
CA LEU A 548 1.40 -35.48 27.04
C LEU A 548 2.77 -35.90 27.56
N LEU A 549 3.82 -35.57 26.80
CA LEU A 549 5.21 -35.83 27.17
C LEU A 549 5.99 -34.53 27.24
N SER A 550 6.82 -34.38 28.26
CA SER A 550 7.77 -33.27 28.31
C SER A 550 8.88 -33.48 27.29
N LYS A 551 9.36 -32.37 26.71
CA LYS A 551 10.48 -32.39 25.76
C LYS A 551 11.70 -33.07 26.39
N GLY A 552 12.26 -34.06 25.72
CA GLY A 552 13.38 -34.88 26.21
C GLY A 552 12.97 -36.23 26.80
N THR A 553 11.67 -36.51 26.93
CA THR A 553 11.17 -37.83 27.33
C THR A 553 11.49 -38.88 26.26
N ARG A 554 12.10 -40.00 26.65
CA ARG A 554 12.37 -41.14 25.77
C ARG A 554 11.40 -42.27 26.08
N LEU A 555 10.49 -42.57 25.17
CA LEU A 555 9.62 -43.74 25.25
C LEU A 555 10.40 -45.00 24.84
N ARG A 556 10.51 -45.98 25.73
CA ARG A 556 11.10 -47.30 25.44
C ARG A 556 10.07 -48.36 25.00
N LYS A 557 8.80 -48.13 25.32
CA LYS A 557 7.64 -48.95 24.92
C LYS A 557 6.47 -47.99 24.64
N LEU A 558 5.65 -48.32 23.64
CA LEU A 558 4.39 -47.62 23.41
C LEU A 558 3.40 -48.02 24.53
N PRO A 559 2.71 -47.07 25.20
CA PRO A 559 1.71 -47.42 26.19
C PRO A 559 0.55 -48.23 25.58
N ASP A 560 0.01 -49.17 26.37
CA ASP A 560 -0.88 -50.20 25.83
C ASP A 560 -2.18 -49.62 25.22
N ILE A 561 -2.63 -48.46 25.71
CA ILE A 561 -3.79 -47.72 25.17
C ILE A 561 -3.64 -47.30 23.70
N PHE A 562 -2.41 -47.19 23.19
CA PHE A 562 -2.12 -46.82 21.80
C PHE A 562 -1.85 -48.03 20.89
N LEU A 563 -1.63 -49.23 21.45
CA LEU A 563 -1.32 -50.44 20.67
C LEU A 563 -2.47 -50.82 19.73
N MET A 564 -3.72 -50.66 20.18
CA MET A 564 -4.93 -50.98 19.41
C MET A 564 -5.02 -50.17 18.10
N TYR A 565 -4.63 -48.89 18.13
CA TYR A 565 -4.72 -47.99 16.98
C TYR A 565 -3.60 -48.18 15.95
N PHE A 566 -2.43 -48.66 16.38
CA PHE A 566 -1.27 -48.88 15.50
C PHE A 566 -1.26 -50.26 14.84
N LEU A 567 -1.87 -51.26 15.49
CA LEU A 567 -1.87 -52.65 15.01
C LEU A 567 -3.12 -53.04 14.23
N GLY A 568 -4.11 -52.15 14.11
CA GLY A 568 -5.29 -52.36 13.26
C GLY A 568 -6.09 -53.62 13.60
N LEU A 569 -6.29 -53.89 14.89
CA LEU A 569 -7.20 -54.92 15.38
C LEU A 569 -8.56 -54.31 15.74
#